data_AF-A0A956DQZ2-F1
#
_entry.id   AF-A0A956DQZ2-F1
#
_cell.length_a   1.000
_cell.length_b   1.000
_cell.length_c   1.000
_cell.angle_alpha   90.00
_cell.angle_beta   90.00
_cell.angle_gamma   90.00
#
_symmetry.space_group_name_H-M   'P 1'
#
loop_
_entity.id
_entity.type
_entity.pdbx_description
1 polymer ?
#
loop_
_entity_poly.entity_id
_entity_poly.type
_entity_poly.pdbx_seq_one_letter_code
_entity_poly.pdbx_strand_id
1 'polypeptide(L)'
;FWNWQGGYKFLRADFMASGAMMPFNLHLGSTGCDGDPSTGGVTTCDRPNVTTITLDSFDPTSDTVVVDYGAVIATSDLGVPDAGGAPGCMSGMTDPECPAVFQNLGIDMMTGTLDPSLQTLFTSN
;
A
#
# COMPACT_ATOMS: atom_id res chain seq x y z
N PHE A 1 6.67 14.02 -6.91
CA PHE A 1 5.98 14.92 -5.96
C PHE A 1 4.63 14.31 -5.64
N TRP A 2 4.30 14.08 -4.37
CA TRP A 2 3.00 13.54 -3.96
C TRP A 2 2.08 14.69 -3.59
N ASN A 3 0.90 14.79 -4.21
CA ASN A 3 -0.15 15.70 -3.78
C ASN A 3 -1.34 14.92 -3.21
N TRP A 4 -1.87 15.45 -2.12
CA TRP A 4 -3.07 15.04 -1.41
C TRP A 4 -4.35 15.10 -2.27
N GLN A 5 -4.32 15.80 -3.42
CA GLN A 5 -5.35 15.70 -4.48
C GLN A 5 -5.39 14.30 -5.11
N GLY A 6 -4.30 13.54 -5.04
CA GLY A 6 -4.22 12.17 -5.53
C GLY A 6 -4.90 11.13 -4.63
N GLY A 7 -5.18 11.45 -3.35
CA GLY A 7 -5.87 10.57 -2.40
C GLY A 7 -5.33 10.61 -0.96
N TYR A 8 -5.98 9.88 -0.05
CA TYR A 8 -5.56 9.74 1.35
C TYR A 8 -4.47 8.66 1.49
N LYS A 9 -3.39 8.94 2.23
CA LYS A 9 -2.41 7.90 2.60
C LYS A 9 -2.89 7.12 3.82
N PHE A 10 -2.83 5.80 3.73
CA PHE A 10 -3.19 4.90 4.82
C PHE A 10 -1.98 4.16 5.38
N LEU A 11 -0.97 3.91 4.54
CA LEU A 11 0.28 3.26 4.94
C LEU A 11 1.47 3.99 4.33
N ARG A 12 2.48 4.23 5.15
CA ARG A 12 3.81 4.66 4.71
C ARG A 12 4.86 3.83 5.42
N ALA A 13 5.64 3.11 4.64
CA ALA A 13 6.72 2.26 5.11
C ALA A 13 7.91 2.40 4.14
N ASP A 14 8.97 3.08 4.58
CA ASP A 14 10.14 3.36 3.76
C ASP A 14 11.33 2.62 4.36
N PHE A 15 11.91 1.69 3.59
CA PHE A 15 13.01 0.85 4.05
C PHE A 15 14.16 0.83 3.06
N MET A 16 15.37 0.60 3.57
CA MET A 16 16.55 0.36 2.74
C MET A 16 17.07 -1.04 3.07
N ALA A 17 16.99 -1.93 2.09
CA ALA A 17 17.58 -3.25 2.23
C ALA A 17 19.12 -3.11 2.33
N SER A 18 19.74 -3.99 3.11
CA SER A 18 21.20 -3.97 3.28
C SER A 18 21.88 -4.20 1.93
N GLY A 19 22.75 -3.27 1.52
CA GLY A 19 23.44 -3.31 0.24
C GLY A 19 22.64 -2.82 -0.97
N ALA A 20 21.38 -2.38 -0.78
CA ALA A 20 20.61 -1.76 -1.85
C ALA A 20 21.13 -0.35 -2.18
N MET A 21 21.07 0.02 -3.46
CA MET A 21 21.48 1.35 -3.92
C MET A 21 20.42 2.43 -3.69
N MET A 22 19.16 2.03 -3.53
CA MET A 22 17.99 2.90 -3.37
C MET A 22 17.07 2.35 -2.27
N PRO A 23 16.27 3.20 -1.61
CA PRO A 23 15.23 2.72 -0.69
C PRO A 23 14.08 2.07 -1.46
N PHE A 24 13.38 1.14 -0.84
CA PHE A 24 12.07 0.69 -1.29
C PHE A 24 10.99 1.42 -0.51
N ASN A 25 10.24 2.29 -1.19
CA ASN A 25 9.11 2.97 -0.57
C ASN A 25 7.84 2.13 -0.73
N LEU A 26 7.03 2.07 0.32
CA LEU A 26 5.67 1.55 0.27
C LEU A 26 4.72 2.64 0.73
N HIS A 27 4.09 3.32 -0.22
CA HIS A 27 3.11 4.36 0.05
C HIS A 27 1.76 3.89 -0.50
N LEU A 28 0.88 3.45 0.40
CA LEU A 28 -0.49 3.11 0.06
C LEU A 28 -1.39 4.31 0.25
N GLY A 29 -2.14 4.66 -0.80
CA GLY A 29 -3.23 5.62 -0.69
C GLY A 29 -4.26 5.47 -1.79
N SER A 30 -5.40 6.12 -1.63
CA SER A 30 -6.40 6.22 -2.69
C SER A 30 -5.79 6.86 -3.95
N THR A 31 -6.33 6.53 -5.13
CA THR A 31 -5.93 7.13 -6.41
C THR A 31 -7.14 7.44 -7.30
N GLY A 32 -6.95 8.33 -8.28
CA GLY A 32 -8.04 8.79 -9.16
C GLY A 32 -9.12 9.56 -8.40
N CYS A 33 -8.71 10.42 -7.46
CA CYS A 33 -9.62 11.20 -6.63
C CYS A 33 -10.08 12.48 -7.33
N ASP A 34 -11.36 12.79 -7.17
CA ASP A 34 -11.97 14.06 -7.57
C ASP A 34 -12.25 14.95 -6.34
N GLY A 35 -12.12 16.26 -6.51
CA GLY A 35 -12.27 17.26 -5.46
C GLY A 35 -11.19 18.34 -5.43
N ASP A 36 -11.54 19.52 -4.90
CA ASP A 36 -10.60 20.60 -4.58
C ASP A 36 -10.25 20.56 -3.08
N PRO A 37 -9.05 20.11 -2.74
CA PRO A 37 -8.73 19.92 -1.35
C PRO A 37 -8.45 21.25 -0.62
N SER A 38 -8.22 22.35 -1.35
CA SER A 38 -8.07 23.71 -0.80
C SER A 38 -9.39 24.33 -0.36
N THR A 39 -10.50 23.90 -0.98
CA THR A 39 -11.87 24.25 -0.57
C THR A 39 -12.53 23.18 0.30
N GLY A 40 -11.84 22.07 0.52
CA GLY A 40 -12.37 20.88 1.18
C GLY A 40 -13.17 19.99 0.23
N GLY A 41 -13.06 18.68 0.45
CA GLY A 41 -13.86 17.66 -0.22
C GLY A 41 -13.08 16.91 -1.29
N VAL A 42 -12.32 15.89 -0.87
CA VAL A 42 -12.20 14.69 -1.72
C VAL A 42 -13.57 14.02 -1.64
N THR A 43 -14.32 14.03 -2.74
CA THR A 43 -15.71 13.54 -2.75
C THR A 43 -15.77 12.04 -3.09
N THR A 44 -14.90 11.60 -4.00
CA THR A 44 -14.82 10.21 -4.47
C THR A 44 -13.44 9.91 -5.05
N CYS A 45 -12.99 8.66 -4.97
CA CYS A 45 -11.79 8.17 -5.64
C CYS A 45 -12.12 6.93 -6.46
N ASP A 46 -11.59 6.85 -7.68
CA ASP A 46 -11.75 5.67 -8.55
C ASP A 46 -11.22 4.39 -7.90
N ARG A 47 -10.13 4.52 -7.14
CA ARG A 47 -9.51 3.42 -6.39
C ARG A 47 -9.35 3.85 -4.94
N PRO A 48 -10.30 3.46 -4.07
CA PRO A 48 -10.24 3.82 -2.66
C PRO A 48 -8.98 3.29 -1.98
N ASN A 49 -8.54 2.07 -2.32
CA ASN A 49 -7.40 1.39 -1.69
C ASN A 49 -7.50 1.33 -0.16
N VAL A 50 -8.73 1.22 0.36
CA VAL A 50 -9.03 1.14 1.79
C VAL A 50 -9.25 -0.32 2.14
N THR A 51 -8.55 -0.81 3.16
CA THR A 51 -8.72 -2.16 3.69
C THR A 51 -9.57 -2.21 4.95
N THR A 52 -10.41 -3.23 5.06
CA THR A 52 -11.01 -3.67 6.33
C THR A 52 -10.44 -5.04 6.64
N ILE A 53 -9.75 -5.16 7.77
CA ILE A 53 -9.25 -6.43 8.26
C ILE A 53 -10.20 -6.93 9.33
N THR A 54 -10.62 -8.19 9.20
CA THR A 54 -11.38 -8.90 10.21
C THR A 54 -10.49 -9.99 10.80
N LEU A 55 -10.22 -9.90 12.09
CA LEU A 55 -9.50 -10.91 12.84
C LEU A 55 -10.53 -11.73 13.62
N ASP A 56 -10.90 -12.88 13.08
CA ASP A 56 -11.88 -13.76 13.73
C ASP A 56 -11.31 -14.32 15.03
N SER A 57 -12.10 -14.30 16.11
CA SER A 57 -11.73 -14.82 17.43
C SER A 57 -10.55 -14.13 18.12
N PHE A 58 -10.21 -12.89 17.73
CA PHE A 58 -9.16 -12.09 18.37
C PHE A 58 -9.55 -11.63 19.79
N ASP A 59 -8.72 -11.98 20.78
CA ASP A 59 -8.80 -11.47 22.15
C ASP A 59 -7.87 -10.25 22.33
N PRO A 60 -8.40 -9.03 22.48
CA PRO A 60 -7.59 -7.83 22.61
C PRO A 60 -6.77 -7.77 23.91
N THR A 61 -6.96 -8.71 24.84
CA THR A 61 -6.22 -8.78 26.11
C THR A 61 -5.02 -9.72 26.06
N SER A 62 -4.98 -10.66 25.12
CA SER A 62 -3.94 -11.70 25.06
C SER A 62 -3.29 -11.86 23.69
N ASP A 63 -4.00 -11.56 22.61
CA ASP A 63 -3.49 -11.69 21.24
C ASP A 63 -2.73 -10.43 20.80
N THR A 64 -1.85 -10.61 19.80
CA THR A 64 -1.09 -9.51 19.19
C THR A 64 -1.39 -9.39 17.71
N VAL A 65 -1.66 -8.16 17.25
CA VAL A 65 -1.70 -7.87 15.81
C VAL A 65 -0.27 -7.66 15.31
N VAL A 66 0.16 -8.51 14.39
CA VAL A 66 1.45 -8.39 13.71
C VAL A 66 1.25 -7.70 12.37
N VAL A 67 2.10 -6.71 12.10
CA VAL A 67 2.22 -6.03 10.81
C VAL A 67 3.50 -6.51 10.14
N ASP A 68 3.39 -7.47 9.22
CA ASP A 68 4.52 -8.05 8.51
C ASP A 68 4.78 -7.31 7.19
N TYR A 69 5.63 -6.29 7.26
CA TYR A 69 6.08 -5.56 6.08
C TYR A 69 6.82 -6.47 5.08
N GLY A 70 7.63 -7.42 5.59
CA GLY A 70 8.41 -8.33 4.76
C GLY A 70 7.52 -9.22 3.90
N ALA A 71 6.38 -9.66 4.45
CA ALA A 71 5.39 -10.44 3.71
C ALA A 71 4.79 -9.68 2.52
N VAL A 72 4.59 -8.35 2.60
CA VAL A 72 4.00 -7.61 1.46
C VAL A 72 5.01 -7.32 0.35
N ILE A 73 6.29 -7.20 0.68
CA ILE A 73 7.35 -6.95 -0.31
C ILE A 73 8.09 -8.23 -0.73
N ALA A 74 7.67 -9.40 -0.26
CA ALA A 74 8.40 -10.67 -0.42
C ALA A 74 8.67 -11.05 -1.89
N THR A 75 7.81 -10.60 -2.80
CA THR A 75 7.89 -10.86 -4.24
C THR A 75 8.33 -9.63 -5.04
N SER A 76 8.71 -8.54 -4.38
CA SER A 76 9.22 -7.32 -5.00
C SER A 76 10.73 -7.41 -5.22
N ASP A 77 11.21 -6.92 -6.37
CA ASP A 77 12.64 -6.72 -6.58
C ASP A 77 13.09 -5.43 -5.88
N LEU A 78 13.90 -5.58 -4.83
CA LEU A 78 14.38 -4.46 -4.02
C LEU A 78 15.69 -3.84 -4.55
N GLY A 79 16.29 -4.45 -5.58
CA GLY A 79 17.58 -4.05 -6.13
C GLY A 79 17.48 -3.20 -7.39
N VAL A 80 16.31 -3.16 -8.04
CA VAL A 80 16.10 -2.44 -9.28
C VAL A 80 15.59 -1.02 -8.98
N PRO A 81 16.32 0.03 -9.39
CA PRO A 81 15.79 1.38 -9.35
C PRO A 81 14.76 1.55 -10.48
N ASP A 82 13.62 2.12 -10.16
CA ASP A 82 12.68 2.60 -11.17
C ASP A 82 13.40 3.65 -12.04
N ALA A 83 13.37 3.49 -13.36
CA ALA A 83 14.28 4.09 -14.34
C ALA A 83 14.13 5.63 -14.49
N GLY A 84 14.39 6.37 -13.40
CA GLY A 84 14.06 7.78 -13.20
C GLY A 84 12.76 8.02 -12.40
N GLY A 85 12.03 6.95 -12.05
CA GLY A 85 10.83 6.98 -11.20
C GLY A 85 11.13 7.08 -9.70
N ALA A 86 10.09 7.11 -8.88
CA ALA A 86 10.26 7.00 -7.44
C ALA A 86 10.44 5.52 -7.09
N PRO A 87 11.43 5.13 -6.27
CA PRO A 87 11.70 3.72 -6.07
C PRO A 87 10.65 3.07 -5.15
N GLY A 88 10.29 1.83 -5.43
CA GLY A 88 9.23 1.10 -4.72
C GLY A 88 7.82 1.55 -5.13
N CYS A 89 6.80 1.06 -4.43
CA CYS A 89 5.41 1.31 -4.79
C CYS A 89 4.82 2.59 -4.19
N MET A 90 4.33 3.46 -5.07
CA MET A 90 3.66 4.73 -4.75
C MET A 90 2.14 4.73 -5.02
N SER A 91 1.51 3.55 -5.10
CA SER A 91 0.11 3.33 -5.51
C SER A 91 -0.24 3.74 -6.94
N GLY A 92 0.76 4.15 -7.74
CA GLY A 92 0.55 4.59 -9.11
C GLY A 92 0.20 3.43 -10.02
N MET A 93 -0.73 3.65 -10.96
CA MET A 93 -1.14 2.58 -11.88
C MET A 93 -0.06 2.14 -12.87
N THR A 94 0.92 3.00 -13.09
CA THR A 94 2.04 2.78 -14.00
C THR A 94 3.34 2.50 -13.24
N ASP A 95 3.27 2.38 -11.92
CA ASP A 95 4.40 2.07 -11.04
C ASP A 95 4.66 0.56 -11.15
N PRO A 96 5.82 0.13 -11.68
CA PRO A 96 6.09 -1.26 -11.97
C PRO A 96 6.27 -2.13 -10.73
N GLU A 97 6.56 -1.54 -9.56
CA GLU A 97 6.70 -2.23 -8.28
C GLU A 97 5.36 -2.49 -7.60
N CYS A 98 4.33 -1.69 -7.89
CA CYS A 98 3.03 -1.80 -7.24
C CYS A 98 2.24 -3.10 -7.47
N PRO A 99 2.26 -3.79 -8.62
CA PRO A 99 1.44 -4.99 -8.82
C PRO A 99 1.70 -6.09 -7.77
N ALA A 100 2.97 -6.37 -7.46
CA ALA A 100 3.35 -7.36 -6.45
C ALA A 100 2.90 -6.94 -5.04
N VAL A 101 3.09 -5.66 -4.71
CA VAL A 101 2.68 -5.08 -3.42
C VAL A 101 1.16 -5.13 -3.26
N PHE A 102 0.39 -4.72 -4.26
CA PHE A 102 -1.08 -4.69 -4.21
C PHE A 102 -1.67 -6.09 -4.10
N GLN A 103 -1.09 -7.07 -4.80
CA GLN A 103 -1.45 -8.48 -4.64
C GLN A 103 -1.32 -8.93 -3.18
N ASN A 104 -0.18 -8.68 -2.54
CA ASN A 104 0.08 -9.11 -1.17
C ASN A 104 -0.69 -8.28 -0.12
N LEU A 105 -1.10 -7.05 -0.45
CA LEU A 105 -2.02 -6.28 0.39
C LEU A 105 -3.47 -6.77 0.26
N GLY A 106 -3.76 -7.65 -0.70
CA GLY A 106 -5.11 -8.09 -1.01
C GLY A 106 -5.96 -6.94 -1.54
N ILE A 107 -5.40 -6.10 -2.42
CA ILE A 107 -6.10 -4.98 -3.05
C ILE A 107 -6.01 -5.18 -4.57
N ASP A 108 -7.16 -5.25 -5.24
CA ASP A 108 -7.22 -5.21 -6.69
C ASP A 108 -6.70 -3.83 -7.14
N MET A 109 -5.57 -3.83 -7.84
CA MET A 109 -4.92 -2.59 -8.25
C MET A 109 -5.82 -1.77 -9.17
N MET A 110 -6.66 -2.40 -10.00
CA MET A 110 -7.54 -1.77 -11.00
C MET A 110 -8.73 -1.04 -10.39
N THR A 111 -9.34 -1.61 -9.35
CA THR A 111 -10.58 -1.10 -8.75
C THR A 111 -10.36 -0.50 -7.35
N GLY A 112 -9.24 -0.81 -6.71
CA GLY A 112 -8.97 -0.49 -5.31
C GLY A 112 -9.87 -1.26 -4.33
N THR A 113 -10.53 -2.33 -4.78
CA THR A 113 -11.36 -3.21 -3.94
C THR A 113 -10.53 -4.27 -3.25
N LEU A 114 -10.99 -4.72 -2.10
CA LEU A 114 -10.30 -5.75 -1.32
C LEU A 114 -10.57 -7.16 -1.80
N ASP A 115 -9.52 -7.97 -1.78
CA ASP A 115 -9.55 -9.42 -1.76
C ASP A 115 -8.80 -9.91 -0.50
N PRO A 116 -9.51 -10.10 0.62
CA PRO A 116 -8.90 -10.55 1.88
C PRO A 116 -8.18 -11.90 1.78
N SER A 117 -8.49 -12.73 0.76
CA SER A 117 -7.87 -14.06 0.62
C SER A 117 -6.40 -14.00 0.19
N LEU A 118 -5.95 -12.86 -0.33
CA LEU A 118 -4.58 -12.63 -0.79
C LEU A 118 -3.74 -11.83 0.19
N GLN A 119 -4.36 -11.28 1.24
CA GLN A 119 -3.72 -10.35 2.14
C GLN A 119 -2.68 -11.07 3.04
N THR A 120 -1.49 -10.48 3.16
CA THR A 120 -0.38 -11.04 3.96
C THR A 120 0.18 -10.11 5.04
N LEU A 121 -0.24 -8.83 5.04
CA LEU A 121 0.31 -7.80 5.95
C LEU A 121 -0.06 -8.02 7.42
N PHE A 122 -1.26 -8.54 7.70
CA PHE A 122 -1.84 -8.58 9.04
C PHE A 122 -2.06 -10.03 9.43
N THR A 123 -1.44 -10.44 10.53
CA THR A 123 -1.65 -11.75 11.13
C THR A 123 -1.92 -11.59 12.62
N SER A 124 -2.73 -12.47 13.19
CA SER A 124 -2.93 -12.59 14.63
C SER A 124 -2.28 -13.89 15.11
N ASN A 125 -1.50 -13.81 16.18
CA ASN A 125 -0.94 -14.97 16.90
C ASN A 125 -1.39 -14.95 18.35
#